data_AF-A0A522YUC5-F1
#
_entry.id   AF-A0A522YUC5-F1
#
_cell.length_a   1.000
_cell.length_b   1.000
_cell.length_c   1.000
_cell.angle_alpha   90.00
_cell.angle_beta   90.00
_cell.angle_gamma   90.00
#
_symmetry.space_group_name_H-M   'P 1'
#
loop_
_entity.id
_entity.type
_entity.pdbx_description
1 polymer ?
#
loop_
_entity_poly.entity_id
_entity_poly.type
_entity_poly.pdbx_seq_one_letter_code
_entity_poly.pdbx_strand_id
1 'polypeptide(L)' 'DPKFVEKWFKRNCKETLERECTPQEKGDFLAYLSGK' A
#
# COMPACT_ATOMS: atom_id res chain seq x y z
N ASP A 1 -7.57 10.29 -3.97
CA ASP A 1 -7.61 10.94 -2.65
C ASP A 1 -6.55 10.30 -1.75
N PRO A 2 -5.58 11.06 -1.21
CA PRO A 2 -4.51 10.50 -0.39
C PRO A 2 -4.99 9.78 0.88
N LYS A 3 -6.08 10.24 1.52
CA LYS A 3 -6.63 9.60 2.72
C LYS A 3 -7.24 8.24 2.41
N PHE A 4 -7.88 8.10 1.25
CA PHE A 4 -8.39 6.82 0.77
C PHE A 4 -7.25 5.81 0.58
N VAL A 5 -6.16 6.21 -0.08
CA VAL A 5 -5.02 5.33 -0.37
C VAL A 5 -4.35 4.84 0.91
N GLU A 6 -4.11 5.72 1.89
CA GLU A 6 -3.54 5.32 3.18
C GLU A 6 -4.45 4.36 3.96
N LYS A 7 -5.77 4.61 3.95
CA LYS A 7 -6.74 3.70 4.55
C LYS A 7 -6.75 2.33 3.84
N TRP A 8 -6.63 2.32 2.52
CA TRP A 8 -6.59 1.11 1.72
C TRP A 8 -5.35 0.28 2.06
N PHE A 9 -4.15 0.89 2.09
CA PHE A 9 -2.93 0.19 2.48
C PHE A 9 -3.01 -0.35 3.91
N LYS A 10 -3.51 0.43 4.87
CA LYS A 10 -3.63 -0.03 6.26
C LYS A 10 -4.50 -1.29 6.40
N ARG A 11 -5.54 -1.45 5.59
CA ARG A 11 -6.41 -2.64 5.59
C ARG A 11 -5.75 -3.80 4.86
N ASN A 12 -5.39 -3.61 3.60
CA ASN A 12 -4.91 -4.69 2.73
C ASN A 12 -3.58 -5.27 3.20
N CYS A 13 -2.67 -4.44 3.72
CA CYS A 13 -1.41 -4.94 4.27
C CYS A 13 -1.66 -5.79 5.53
N LYS A 14 -2.59 -5.38 6.40
CA LYS A 14 -2.94 -6.18 7.59
C LYS A 14 -3.64 -7.48 7.24
N GLU A 15 -4.53 -7.46 6.26
CA GLU A 15 -5.27 -8.65 5.85
C GLU A 15 -4.41 -9.64 5.05
N THR A 16 -3.42 -9.15 4.29
CA THR A 16 -2.60 -9.99 3.40
C THR A 16 -1.26 -10.40 4.03
N LEU A 17 -0.59 -9.47 4.71
CA LEU A 17 0.76 -9.66 5.25
C LEU A 17 0.77 -9.74 6.79
N GLU A 18 -0.39 -9.62 7.43
CA GLU A 18 -0.55 -9.60 8.89
C GLU A 18 0.25 -8.48 9.58
N ARG A 19 0.64 -7.44 8.82
CA ARG A 19 1.40 -6.26 9.31
C ARG A 19 1.09 -5.02 8.48
N GLU A 20 1.52 -3.85 8.95
CA GLU A 20 1.49 -2.64 8.12
C GLU A 20 2.61 -2.65 7.07
N CYS A 21 2.32 -2.16 5.86
CA CYS A 21 3.34 -1.97 4.85
C CYS A 21 4.28 -0.82 5.22
N THR A 22 5.56 -1.00 4.93
CA THR A 22 6.59 0.04 5.03
C THR A 22 6.37 1.11 3.96
N PRO A 23 6.94 2.33 4.14
CA PRO A 23 6.90 3.36 3.10
C PRO A 23 7.46 2.91 1.75
N GLN A 24 8.53 2.10 1.77
CA GLN A 24 9.15 1.54 0.56
C GLN A 24 8.18 0.60 -0.18
N GLU A 25 7.59 -0.36 0.51
CA GLU A 25 6.63 -1.31 -0.09
C GLU A 25 5.42 -0.62 -0.71
N LYS A 26 4.90 0.43 -0.05
CA LYS A 26 3.81 1.24 -0.62
C LYS A 26 4.24 1.92 -1.92
N GLY A 27 5.45 2.47 -1.95
CA GLY A 27 6.02 3.11 -3.14
C GLY A 27 6.20 2.12 -4.28
N ASP A 28 6.78 0.96 -4.00
CA ASP A 28 7.03 -0.10 -4.99
C ASP A 28 5.71 -0.62 -5.58
N PHE A 29 4.69 -0.83 -4.74
CA PHE A 29 3.37 -1.28 -5.20
C PHE A 29 2.69 -0.25 -6.12
N LEU A 30 2.77 1.05 -5.77
CA LEU A 30 2.24 2.11 -6.62
C LEU A 30 3.01 2.23 -7.94
N ALA A 31 4.33 2.03 -7.93
CA ALA A 31 5.15 2.02 -9.13
C ALA A 31 4.71 0.88 -10.07
N TYR A 32 4.57 -0.33 -9.54
CA TYR A 32 4.06 -1.50 -10.26
C TYR A 32 2.68 -1.25 -10.89
N LEU A 33 1.73 -0.71 -10.13
CA LEU A 33 0.38 -0.40 -10.65
C LEU A 33 0.37 0.72 -11.71
N SER A 34 1.36 1.61 -11.66
CA SER A 34 1.50 2.70 -12.63
C SER A 34 2.15 2.25 -13.94
N GLY A 35 2.50 0.97 -14.08
CA GLY A 35 3.21 0.44 -15.26
C GLY A 35 4.63 0.99 -15.39
N LYS A 36 5.25 1.39 -14.28
CA LYS A 36 6.66 1.77 -14.21
C LYS A 36 7.51 0.60 -13.77
#